data_AF-A0AAW2T7N6-F1
#
_entry.id   AF-A0AAW2T7N6-F1
#
_cell.length_a   1.000
_cell.length_b   1.000
_cell.length_c   1.000
_cell.angle_alpha   90.00
_cell.angle_beta   90.00
_cell.angle_gamma   90.00
#
_symmetry.space_group_name_H-M   'P 1'
#
loop_
_entity.id
_entity.type
_entity.pdbx_description
1 polymer ?
#
loop_
_entity_poly.entity_id
_entity_poly.type
_entity_poly.pdbx_seq_one_letter_code
_entity_poly.pdbx_strand_id
1 'polypeptide(L)'
;MRHEIKLSKKKSSKTDEQLKRMSNILYASAIESIQYVVQCTKPDVAYALSVTSRYQACAGEAHWGAVKSILKYLRRTKDLFLIYGGGELILKGYSDASFQSDDDDAKSQSGFVFKLNGGVVAWTSSK
;
A
#
# COMPACT_ATOMS: atom_id res chain seq x y z
N MET A 1 7.56 -15.16 -5.41
CA MET A 1 8.56 -14.64 -4.45
C MET A 1 8.08 -13.32 -3.88
N ARG A 2 7.48 -13.34 -2.68
CA ARG A 2 7.15 -12.13 -1.92
C ARG A 2 8.31 -11.90 -0.95
N HIS A 3 9.29 -11.09 -1.33
CA HIS A 3 10.14 -10.49 -0.30
C HIS A 3 9.29 -9.40 0.36
N GLU A 4 8.89 -9.62 1.60
CA GLU A 4 8.33 -8.56 2.43
C GLU A 4 9.34 -7.41 2.49
N ILE A 5 9.03 -6.31 1.82
CA ILE A 5 9.87 -5.12 1.86
C ILE A 5 9.66 -4.49 3.24
N LYS A 6 10.51 -4.86 4.20
CA LYS A 6 10.56 -4.21 5.51
C LYS A 6 11.07 -2.78 5.36
N LEU A 7 10.19 -1.80 5.53
CA LEU A 7 10.52 -0.38 5.60
C LEU A 7 10.62 0.07 7.07
N SER A 8 11.44 1.09 7.33
CA SER A 8 11.66 1.62 8.68
C SER A 8 12.14 3.07 8.58
N LYS A 9 11.82 3.90 9.57
CA LYS A 9 12.32 5.27 9.73
C LYS A 9 13.84 5.35 9.69
N LYS A 10 14.55 4.29 10.06
CA LYS A 10 16.01 4.21 9.97
C LYS A 10 16.55 4.43 8.54
N LYS A 11 15.72 4.15 7.53
CA LYS A 11 16.02 4.27 6.09
C LYS A 11 15.64 5.64 5.49
N SER A 12 15.16 6.58 6.30
CA SER A 12 14.95 7.97 5.87
C SER A 12 16.28 8.64 5.51
N SER A 13 16.24 9.62 4.62
CA SER A 13 17.42 10.40 4.24
C SER A 13 18.00 11.15 5.45
N LYS A 14 19.33 11.03 5.66
CA LYS A 14 20.03 11.64 6.81
C LYS A 14 21.11 12.64 6.39
N THR A 15 21.66 12.50 5.19
CA THR A 15 22.71 13.39 4.66
C THR A 15 22.09 14.48 3.78
N ASP A 16 22.68 15.68 3.78
CA ASP A 16 22.23 16.81 2.95
C ASP A 16 22.12 16.45 1.45
N GLU A 17 23.03 15.64 0.94
CA GLU A 17 22.95 15.14 -0.44
C GLU A 17 21.72 14.27 -0.69
N GLN A 18 21.39 13.37 0.24
CA GLN A 18 20.22 12.50 0.13
C GLN A 18 18.93 13.31 0.27
N LEU A 19 18.92 14.30 1.16
CA LEU A 19 17.80 15.23 1.32
C LEU A 19 17.57 16.04 0.04
N LYS A 20 18.63 16.56 -0.59
CA LYS A 20 18.56 17.28 -1.86
C LYS A 20 18.13 16.40 -3.03
N ARG A 21 18.51 15.11 -3.05
CA ARG A 21 18.00 14.14 -4.02
C ARG A 21 16.52 13.84 -3.81
N MET A 22 16.10 13.68 -2.56
CA MET A 22 14.71 13.39 -2.20
C MET A 22 13.78 14.60 -2.32
N SER A 23 14.27 15.84 -2.16
CA SER A 23 13.46 17.06 -2.28
C SER A 23 12.89 17.26 -3.68
N ASN A 24 13.57 16.72 -4.70
CA ASN A 24 13.11 16.76 -6.09
C ASN A 24 12.04 15.69 -6.41
N ILE A 25 11.74 14.79 -5.46
CA ILE A 25 10.82 13.68 -5.65
C ILE A 25 9.48 14.03 -5.02
N LEU A 26 8.41 13.96 -5.81
CA LEU A 26 7.03 14.18 -5.38
C LEU A 26 6.47 12.95 -4.66
N TYR A 27 7.07 12.58 -3.52
CA TYR A 27 6.70 11.36 -2.78
C TYR A 27 5.23 11.39 -2.32
N ALA A 28 4.81 12.47 -1.65
CA ALA A 28 3.44 12.63 -1.17
C ALA A 28 2.42 12.54 -2.31
N SER A 29 2.65 13.27 -3.42
CA SER A 29 1.77 13.23 -4.59
C SER A 29 1.65 11.82 -5.19
N ALA A 30 2.74 11.05 -5.23
CA ALA A 30 2.71 9.67 -5.69
C ALA A 30 1.89 8.77 -4.75
N ILE A 31 2.01 8.93 -3.43
CA ILE A 31 1.22 8.18 -2.45
C ILE A 31 -0.26 8.47 -2.60
N GLU A 32 -0.66 9.74 -2.71
CA GLU A 32 -2.07 10.14 -2.92
C GLU A 32 -2.63 9.57 -4.22
N SER A 33 -1.83 9.60 -5.30
CA SER A 33 -2.22 9.02 -6.59
C SER A 33 -2.43 7.51 -6.50
N ILE A 34 -1.57 6.80 -5.76
CA ILE A 34 -1.71 5.36 -5.52
C ILE A 34 -2.94 5.09 -4.64
N GLN A 35 -3.20 5.93 -3.63
CA GLN A 35 -4.36 5.81 -2.77
C GLN A 35 -5.68 5.86 -3.55
N TYR A 36 -5.78 6.76 -4.53
CA TYR A 36 -6.94 6.79 -5.42
C TYR A 36 -7.13 5.46 -6.16
N VAL A 37 -6.07 4.91 -6.75
CA VAL A 37 -6.12 3.62 -7.48
C VAL A 37 -6.51 2.47 -6.53
N VAL A 38 -5.93 2.44 -5.33
CA VAL A 38 -6.24 1.45 -4.29
C VAL A 38 -7.69 1.53 -3.88
N GLN A 39 -8.26 2.72 -3.73
CA GLN A 39 -9.65 2.89 -3.27
C GLN A 39 -10.66 2.46 -4.34
N CYS A 40 -10.33 2.61 -5.63
CA CYS A 40 -11.25 2.33 -6.71
C CYS A 40 -11.19 0.88 -7.21
N THR A 41 -9.98 0.33 -7.44
CA THR A 41 -9.85 -0.90 -8.26
C THR A 41 -8.77 -1.89 -7.81
N LYS A 42 -7.86 -1.49 -6.90
CA LYS A 42 -6.67 -2.29 -6.54
C LYS A 42 -6.57 -2.59 -5.04
N PRO A 43 -7.49 -3.42 -4.49
CA PRO A 43 -7.44 -3.84 -3.09
C PRO A 43 -6.15 -4.58 -2.70
N ASP A 44 -5.53 -5.26 -3.66
CA ASP A 44 -4.30 -6.02 -3.51
C ASP A 44 -3.06 -5.16 -3.21
N VAL A 45 -3.13 -3.85 -3.48
CA VAL A 45 -2.06 -2.88 -3.19
C VAL A 45 -2.24 -2.19 -1.83
N ALA A 46 -3.39 -2.36 -1.17
CA ALA A 46 -3.75 -1.64 0.05
C ALA A 46 -2.71 -1.79 1.18
N TYR A 47 -2.18 -2.99 1.40
CA TYR A 47 -1.14 -3.21 2.39
C TYR A 47 0.14 -2.44 2.05
N ALA A 48 0.65 -2.56 0.83
CA ALA A 48 1.87 -1.89 0.39
C ALA A 48 1.75 -0.36 0.48
N LEU A 49 0.58 0.18 0.11
CA LEU A 49 0.28 1.60 0.31
C LEU A 49 0.31 1.97 1.80
N SER A 50 -0.35 1.21 2.67
CA SER A 50 -0.39 1.49 4.11
C SER A 50 0.99 1.50 4.78
N VAL A 51 1.95 0.73 4.26
CA VAL A 51 3.33 0.71 4.75
C VAL A 51 4.11 1.92 4.23
N THR A 52 3.98 2.24 2.93
CA THR A 52 4.72 3.35 2.31
C THR A 52 4.21 4.73 2.73
N SER A 53 2.92 4.90 3.03
CA SER A 53 2.34 6.18 3.44
C SER A 53 2.87 6.69 4.80
N ARG A 54 3.31 5.77 5.68
CA ARG A 54 3.89 6.11 7.01
C ARG A 54 5.10 7.03 6.93
N TYR A 55 5.81 7.01 5.79
CA TYR A 55 7.07 7.72 5.60
C TYR A 55 6.90 8.99 4.75
N GLN A 56 5.68 9.47 4.52
CA GLN A 56 5.41 10.65 3.70
C GLN A 56 6.12 11.92 4.19
N ALA A 57 6.25 12.08 5.51
CA ALA A 57 6.97 13.21 6.11
C ALA A 57 8.51 13.05 6.11
N CYS A 58 9.02 11.82 5.99
CA CYS A 58 10.45 11.52 6.11
C CYS A 58 10.90 10.47 5.08
N ALA A 59 10.59 10.71 3.81
CA ALA A 59 10.91 9.77 2.74
C ALA A 59 12.44 9.64 2.55
N GLY A 60 12.89 8.46 2.13
CA GLY A 60 14.27 8.16 1.78
C GLY A 60 14.32 7.34 0.50
N GLU A 61 15.51 7.12 -0.06
CA GLU A 61 15.66 6.42 -1.35
C GLU A 61 15.08 5.00 -1.32
N ALA A 62 15.19 4.30 -0.19
CA ALA A 62 14.58 2.98 0.00
C ALA A 62 13.04 3.04 -0.02
N HIS A 63 12.45 4.06 0.62
CA HIS A 63 11.00 4.29 0.58
C HIS A 63 10.54 4.57 -0.85
N TRP A 64 11.29 5.40 -1.58
CA TRP A 64 11.00 5.68 -2.99
C TRP A 64 11.12 4.45 -3.88
N GLY A 65 12.10 3.58 -3.64
CA GLY A 65 12.23 2.29 -4.32
C GLY A 65 10.99 1.39 -4.16
N ALA A 66 10.40 1.38 -2.96
CA ALA A 66 9.16 0.66 -2.70
C ALA A 66 7.98 1.26 -3.48
N VAL A 67 7.83 2.59 -3.49
CA VAL A 67 6.80 3.29 -4.27
C VAL A 67 6.95 3.00 -5.78
N LYS A 68 8.18 3.05 -6.33
CA LYS A 68 8.44 2.65 -7.72
C LYS A 68 8.02 1.22 -8.01
N SER A 69 8.22 0.32 -7.05
CA SER A 69 7.82 -1.09 -7.19
C SER A 69 6.30 -1.23 -7.26
N ILE A 70 5.56 -0.47 -6.45
CA ILE A 70 4.09 -0.38 -6.53
C ILE A 70 3.66 0.15 -7.91
N LEU A 71 4.24 1.25 -8.37
CA LEU A 71 3.92 1.83 -9.68
C LEU A 71 4.23 0.85 -10.83
N LYS A 72 5.34 0.11 -10.75
CA LYS A 72 5.69 -0.95 -11.72
C LYS A 72 4.66 -2.08 -11.71
N TYR A 73 4.17 -2.46 -10.53
CA TYR A 73 3.11 -3.46 -10.39
C TYR A 73 1.78 -2.98 -10.99
N LEU A 74 1.37 -1.74 -10.69
CA LEU A 74 0.17 -1.13 -11.28
C LEU A 74 0.26 -1.06 -12.80
N ARG A 75 1.40 -0.65 -13.34
CA ARG A 75 1.62 -0.62 -14.81
C ARG A 75 1.51 -2.00 -15.45
N ARG A 76 2.01 -3.05 -14.79
CA ARG A 76 1.96 -4.43 -15.29
C ARG A 76 0.56 -5.04 -15.20
N THR A 77 -0.28 -4.54 -14.30
CA THR A 77 -1.61 -5.07 -14.03
C THR A 77 -2.73 -4.10 -14.42
N LYS A 78 -2.42 -3.12 -15.27
CA LYS A 78 -3.37 -2.07 -15.71
C LYS A 78 -4.62 -2.62 -16.39
N ASP A 79 -4.50 -3.80 -17.02
CA ASP A 79 -5.58 -4.45 -17.77
C ASP A 79 -6.39 -5.44 -16.91
N LEU A 80 -6.05 -5.59 -15.61
CA LEU A 80 -6.81 -6.40 -14.67
C LEU A 80 -7.91 -5.57 -14.01
N PHE A 81 -9.13 -6.12 -13.98
CA PHE A 81 -10.33 -5.49 -13.44
C PHE A 81 -11.01 -6.38 -12.39
N LEU A 82 -11.75 -5.74 -11.47
CA LEU A 82 -12.62 -6.44 -10.53
C LEU A 82 -13.85 -6.94 -11.28
N ILE A 83 -14.11 -8.24 -11.20
CA ILE A 83 -15.28 -8.87 -11.79
C ILE A 83 -16.25 -9.21 -10.67
N TYR A 84 -17.47 -8.70 -10.78
CA TYR A 84 -18.60 -9.14 -9.98
C TYR A 84 -19.25 -10.33 -10.68
N GLY A 85 -19.47 -11.41 -9.94
CA GLY A 85 -20.23 -12.55 -10.43
C GLY A 85 -21.72 -12.26 -10.52
N GLY A 86 -22.44 -13.16 -11.19
CA GLY A 86 -23.91 -13.22 -11.16
C GLY A 86 -24.40 -14.16 -10.06
N GLY A 87 -25.60 -13.92 -9.53
CA GLY A 87 -26.25 -14.78 -8.54
C GLY A 87 -26.96 -13.99 -7.43
N GLU A 88 -27.27 -14.70 -6.34
CA GLU A 88 -27.88 -14.14 -5.13
C GLU A 88 -26.93 -13.11 -4.47
N LEU A 89 -27.51 -12.01 -3.95
CA LEU A 89 -26.78 -10.89 -3.37
C LEU A 89 -26.22 -11.24 -1.98
N ILE A 90 -25.09 -11.97 -1.96
CA ILE A 90 -24.46 -12.43 -0.72
C ILE A 90 -23.23 -11.58 -0.39
N LEU A 91 -23.27 -10.92 0.77
CA LEU A 91 -22.14 -10.19 1.34
C LEU A 91 -21.28 -11.14 2.20
N LYS A 92 -19.99 -11.26 1.89
CA LYS A 92 -19.01 -12.03 2.67
C LYS A 92 -17.91 -11.11 3.19
N GLY A 93 -17.71 -11.09 4.49
CA GLY A 93 -16.65 -10.31 5.15
C GLY A 93 -15.51 -11.20 5.64
N TYR A 94 -14.29 -10.71 5.50
CA TYR A 94 -13.07 -11.30 6.04
C TYR A 94 -12.32 -10.23 6.81
N SER A 95 -11.76 -10.58 7.96
CA SER A 95 -10.93 -9.70 8.78
C SER A 95 -9.69 -10.47 9.21
N ASP A 96 -8.55 -9.80 9.23
CA ASP A 96 -7.28 -10.34 9.69
C ASP A 96 -6.46 -9.28 10.41
N ALA A 97 -5.61 -9.72 11.33
CA ALA A 97 -4.69 -8.84 12.05
C ALA A 97 -3.34 -9.54 12.28
N SER A 98 -2.26 -8.79 12.07
CA SER A 98 -0.88 -9.20 12.32
C SER A 98 -0.33 -8.41 13.51
N PHE A 99 0.09 -9.12 14.56
CA PHE A 99 0.64 -8.52 15.78
C PHE A 99 2.09 -8.05 15.57
N GLN A 100 2.45 -6.89 16.12
CA GLN A 100 3.81 -6.33 16.09
C GLN A 100 4.47 -6.30 14.70
N SER A 101 3.66 -6.02 13.68
CA SER A 101 4.10 -6.03 12.28
C SER A 101 4.93 -4.81 11.84
N ASP A 102 4.94 -3.73 12.64
CA ASP A 102 5.75 -2.55 12.36
C ASP A 102 7.08 -2.58 13.11
N ASP A 103 8.20 -2.56 12.37
CA ASP A 103 9.56 -2.58 12.92
C ASP A 103 9.95 -1.28 13.65
N ASP A 104 9.20 -0.17 13.48
CA ASP A 104 9.51 1.14 14.09
C ASP A 104 8.82 1.35 15.46
N ASP A 105 7.59 0.87 15.66
CA ASP A 105 6.83 1.10 16.90
C ASP A 105 6.05 -0.13 17.39
N ALA A 106 6.28 -1.31 16.80
CA ALA A 106 5.65 -2.57 17.16
C ALA A 106 4.12 -2.55 17.15
N LYS A 107 3.50 -1.60 16.42
CA LYS A 107 2.05 -1.60 16.24
C LYS A 107 1.62 -2.69 15.28
N SER A 108 0.42 -3.21 15.54
CA SER A 108 -0.22 -4.22 14.71
C SER A 108 -0.68 -3.64 13.38
N GLN A 109 -0.87 -4.52 12.41
CA GLN A 109 -1.56 -4.22 11.17
C GLN A 109 -2.88 -4.97 11.17
N SER A 110 -3.98 -4.29 10.91
CA SER A 110 -5.30 -4.89 10.77
C SER A 110 -5.87 -4.59 9.39
N GLY A 111 -6.70 -5.48 8.88
CA GLY A 111 -7.35 -5.28 7.60
C GLY A 111 -8.65 -6.05 7.48
N PHE A 112 -9.51 -5.59 6.58
CA PHE A 112 -10.72 -6.31 6.22
C PHE A 112 -10.91 -6.29 4.72
N VAL A 113 -11.69 -7.25 4.22
CA VAL A 113 -12.17 -7.30 2.85
C VAL A 113 -13.63 -7.78 2.85
N PHE A 114 -14.52 -7.00 2.27
CA PHE A 114 -15.89 -7.37 1.98
C PHE A 114 -16.05 -7.69 0.50
N LYS A 115 -16.70 -8.80 0.21
CA LYS A 115 -17.03 -9.27 -1.13
C LYS A 115 -18.53 -9.34 -1.32
N LEU A 116 -18.99 -8.85 -2.47
CA LEU A 116 -20.36 -8.94 -2.94
C LEU A 116 -20.34 -9.73 -4.25
N ASN A 117 -21.10 -10.82 -4.33
CA ASN A 117 -21.19 -11.68 -5.52
C ASN A 117 -19.81 -12.10 -6.06
N GLY A 118 -18.86 -12.39 -5.16
CA GLY A 118 -17.49 -12.78 -5.51
C GLY A 118 -16.54 -11.62 -5.82
N GLY A 119 -17.05 -10.43 -6.17
CA GLY A 119 -16.26 -9.21 -6.36
C GLY A 119 -16.00 -8.46 -5.05
N VAL A 120 -14.86 -7.79 -4.93
CA VAL A 120 -14.49 -7.04 -3.71
C VAL A 120 -15.12 -5.64 -3.75
N VAL A 121 -15.85 -5.25 -2.70
CA VAL A 121 -16.60 -3.96 -2.63
C VAL A 121 -16.05 -2.98 -1.61
N ALA A 122 -15.47 -3.46 -0.52
CA ALA A 122 -14.86 -2.63 0.51
C ALA A 122 -13.66 -3.33 1.11
N TRP A 123 -12.60 -2.59 1.37
CA TRP A 123 -11.36 -3.14 1.89
C TRP A 123 -10.58 -2.07 2.65
N THR A 124 -9.72 -2.52 3.55
CA THR A 124 -8.72 -1.65 4.17
C THR A 124 -7.52 -2.46 4.64
N SER A 125 -6.39 -1.77 4.77
CA SER A 125 -5.26 -2.24 5.54
C SER A 125 -4.73 -1.05 6.32
N SER A 126 -4.86 -1.10 7.63
CA SER A 126 -4.47 -0.03 8.55
C SER A 126 -3.46 -0.55 9.54
N LYS A 127 -2.53 0.33 9.88
CA LYS A 127 -1.77 0.24 11.11
C LYS A 127 -2.65 0.64 12.30
#